data_AF-A0AA90SPB7-F1
#
_entry.id   AF-A0AA90SPB7-F1
#
_cell.length_a   1.000
_cell.length_b   1.000
_cell.length_c   1.000
_cell.angle_alpha   90.00
_cell.angle_beta   90.00
_cell.angle_gamma   90.00
#
_symmetry.space_group_name_H-M   'P 1'
#
loop_
_entity.id
_entity.type
_entity.pdbx_description
1 polymer ?
#
loop_
_entity_poly.entity_id
_entity_poly.type
_entity_poly.pdbx_seq_one_letter_code
_entity_poly.pdbx_strand_id
1 'polypeptide(L)'
;MGIKRFSADYDYSFERLGELILSLDMDRFTLCMDRTSWRNGSRNFNYLVVSIAWQGASIPIVWDCLDKKGGNSNTDERIAVMERVLNIIPRKRIDNLLADREFIGHEWLDWLRKKAVMQNSD
;
A
#
# COMPACT_ATOMS: atom_id res chain seq x y z
N MET A 1 -5.25 -3.54 28.92
CA MET A 1 -5.70 -2.75 27.76
C MET A 1 -5.69 -3.68 26.56
N GLY A 2 -6.85 -4.08 26.02
CA GLY A 2 -6.94 -5.10 24.97
C GLY A 2 -7.22 -4.47 23.61
N ILE A 3 -6.65 -5.05 22.54
CA ILE A 3 -6.85 -4.64 21.13
C ILE A 3 -8.32 -4.42 20.75
N LYS A 4 -9.26 -5.13 21.40
CA LYS A 4 -10.70 -4.96 21.18
C LYS A 4 -11.25 -3.56 21.51
N ARG A 5 -10.70 -2.86 22.52
CA ARG A 5 -11.14 -1.49 22.86
C ARG A 5 -10.56 -0.44 21.92
N PHE A 6 -9.38 -0.70 21.36
CA PHE A 6 -8.75 0.22 20.41
C PHE A 6 -9.61 0.43 19.15
N SER A 7 -10.31 -0.61 18.68
CA SER A 7 -11.09 -0.52 17.43
C SER A 7 -12.53 -0.04 17.60
N ALA A 8 -13.10 -0.07 18.81
CA ALA A 8 -14.52 0.25 19.03
C ALA A 8 -14.78 1.75 19.18
N ASP A 9 -13.79 2.48 19.72
CA ASP A 9 -13.91 3.91 20.04
C ASP A 9 -13.01 4.79 19.15
N TYR A 10 -12.30 4.20 18.19
CA TYR A 10 -11.35 4.91 17.33
C TYR A 10 -11.89 5.01 15.91
N ASP A 11 -12.35 6.21 15.55
CA ASP A 11 -12.68 6.54 14.16
C ASP A 11 -11.39 6.61 13.36
N TYR A 12 -11.15 5.57 12.57
CA TYR A 12 -9.98 5.43 11.71
C TYR A 12 -10.25 6.13 10.39
N SER A 13 -9.64 7.29 10.21
CA SER A 13 -9.71 8.06 8.97
C SER A 13 -8.36 8.02 8.25
N PHE A 14 -8.38 8.01 6.91
CA PHE A 14 -7.15 8.01 6.11
C PHE A 14 -6.30 9.27 6.36
N GLU A 15 -6.95 10.37 6.75
CA GLU A 15 -6.32 11.64 7.11
C GLU A 15 -5.46 11.50 8.37
N ARG A 16 -6.00 10.88 9.44
CA ARG A 16 -5.25 10.66 10.69
C ARG A 16 -4.08 9.70 10.50
N LEU A 17 -4.27 8.67 9.68
CA LEU A 17 -3.18 7.78 9.31
C LEU A 17 -2.11 8.54 8.51
N GLY A 18 -2.52 9.40 7.59
CA GLY A 18 -1.63 10.29 6.84
C GLY A 18 -0.83 11.22 7.75
N GLU A 19 -1.48 11.87 8.72
CA GLU A 19 -0.82 12.70 9.73
C GLU A 19 0.21 11.90 10.53
N LEU A 20 -0.15 10.70 11.01
CA LEU A 20 0.76 9.81 11.72
C LEU A 20 1.98 9.45 10.85
N ILE A 21 1.75 9.04 9.61
CA ILE A 21 2.81 8.70 8.65
C ILE A 21 3.73 9.91 8.41
N LEU A 22 3.17 11.09 8.18
CA LEU A 22 3.93 12.29 7.88
C LEU A 22 4.69 12.80 9.11
N SER A 23 4.23 12.46 10.32
CA SER A 23 4.92 12.73 11.59
C SER A 23 6.08 11.80 11.88
N LEU A 24 6.24 10.69 11.14
CA LEU A 24 7.43 9.86 11.21
C LEU A 24 8.63 10.71 10.79
N ASP A 25 9.69 10.69 11.58
CA ASP A 25 10.95 11.38 11.33
C ASP A 25 11.72 10.71 10.18
N MET A 26 11.18 10.88 8.97
CA MET A 26 11.65 10.26 7.74
C MET A 26 11.52 11.24 6.59
N ASP A 27 12.62 11.59 5.93
CA ASP A 27 12.54 12.46 4.76
C ASP A 27 11.86 11.78 3.58
N ARG A 28 12.15 10.48 3.38
CA ARG A 28 11.64 9.67 2.28
C ARG A 28 11.22 8.28 2.75
N PHE A 29 10.23 7.71 2.08
CA PHE A 29 9.60 6.43 2.40
C PHE A 29 9.90 5.38 1.33
N THR A 30 10.28 4.19 1.78
CA THR A 30 10.24 2.99 0.96
C THR A 30 8.87 2.34 1.13
N LEU A 31 8.16 2.17 0.01
CA LEU A 31 6.86 1.54 -0.02
C LEU A 31 7.00 0.05 -0.36
N CYS A 32 6.12 -0.78 0.20
CA CYS A 32 5.97 -2.18 -0.17
C CYS A 32 4.53 -2.44 -0.61
N MET A 33 4.37 -2.99 -1.82
CA MET A 33 3.10 -3.51 -2.33
C MET A 33 3.07 -5.02 -2.18
N ASP A 34 2.03 -5.53 -1.55
CA ASP A 34 1.82 -6.95 -1.36
C ASP A 34 0.34 -7.32 -1.47
N ARG A 35 0.08 -8.59 -1.73
CA ARG A 35 -1.27 -9.16 -1.72
C ARG A 35 -1.42 -10.06 -0.50
N THR A 36 -2.48 -9.86 0.27
CA THR A 36 -2.77 -10.70 1.45
C THR A 36 -4.15 -11.33 1.35
N SER A 37 -4.20 -12.65 1.52
CA SER A 37 -5.44 -13.44 1.50
C SER A 37 -5.86 -13.82 2.92
N TRP A 38 -7.05 -13.40 3.29
CA TRP A 38 -7.65 -13.64 4.61
C TRP A 38 -8.87 -14.52 4.46
N ARG A 39 -9.03 -15.51 5.34
CA ARG A 39 -10.21 -16.36 5.39
C ARG A 39 -10.98 -16.13 6.67
N ASN A 40 -12.24 -15.73 6.54
CA ASN A 40 -13.20 -15.65 7.64
C ASN A 40 -14.36 -16.63 7.39
N GLY A 41 -14.31 -17.79 8.05
CA GLY A 41 -15.23 -18.89 7.77
C GLY A 41 -15.12 -19.36 6.32
N SER A 42 -16.21 -19.26 5.57
CA SER A 42 -16.28 -19.61 4.14
C SER A 42 -15.94 -18.47 3.18
N ARG A 43 -15.74 -17.25 3.69
CA ARG A 43 -15.41 -16.07 2.86
C ARG A 43 -13.90 -15.88 2.79
N ASN A 44 -13.40 -15.70 1.57
CA ASN A 44 -12.02 -15.31 1.31
C ASN A 44 -12.02 -13.83 0.91
N PHE A 45 -11.21 -13.03 1.60
CA PHE A 45 -10.91 -11.66 1.26
C PHE A 45 -9.49 -11.59 0.73
N ASN A 46 -9.32 -10.91 -0.39
CA ASN A 46 -8.02 -10.76 -1.01
C ASN A 46 -7.73 -9.27 -1.09
N TYR A 47 -6.73 -8.81 -0.37
CA TYR A 47 -6.40 -7.39 -0.31
C TYR A 47 -5.13 -7.11 -1.11
N LEU A 48 -5.17 -6.06 -1.93
CA LEU A 48 -3.96 -5.40 -2.41
C LEU A 48 -3.61 -4.32 -1.41
N VAL A 49 -2.41 -4.39 -0.83
CA VAL A 49 -1.98 -3.51 0.26
C VAL A 49 -0.71 -2.77 -0.16
N VAL A 50 -0.68 -1.46 0.05
CA VAL A 50 0.56 -0.68 0.06
C VAL A 50 0.87 -0.26 1.49
N SER A 51 2.13 -0.40 1.85
CA SER A 51 2.66 -0.15 3.20
C SER A 51 3.97 0.63 3.13
N ILE A 52 4.37 1.21 4.26
CA ILE A 52 5.69 1.82 4.45
C ILE A 52 6.58 0.82 5.18
N ALA A 53 7.79 0.61 4.67
CA ALA A 53 8.84 -0.08 5.40
C ALA A 53 9.53 0.90 6.36
N TRP A 54 9.42 0.66 7.67
CA TRP A 54 10.04 1.49 8.71
C TRP A 54 10.52 0.66 9.88
N GLN A 55 11.80 0.79 10.24
CA GLN A 55 12.44 0.12 11.40
C GLN A 55 12.14 -1.40 11.50
N GLY A 56 12.16 -2.10 10.36
CA GLY A 56 11.90 -3.55 10.31
C GLY A 56 10.41 -3.93 10.37
N ALA A 57 9.50 -2.95 10.43
CA ALA A 57 8.06 -3.14 10.32
C ALA A 57 7.54 -2.71 8.94
N SER A 58 6.42 -3.31 8.54
CA SER A 58 5.60 -2.86 7.42
C SER A 58 4.31 -2.26 7.99
N ILE A 59 4.10 -0.97 7.74
CA ILE A 59 2.93 -0.22 8.23
C ILE A 59 1.96 -0.04 7.05
N PRO A 60 0.80 -0.72 7.03
CA PRO A 60 -0.19 -0.54 5.96
C PRO A 60 -0.72 0.88 5.91
N ILE A 61 -0.82 1.45 4.71
CA ILE A 61 -1.26 2.84 4.50
C ILE A 61 -2.51 2.94 3.61
N VAL A 62 -2.58 2.08 2.59
CA VAL A 62 -3.70 2.02 1.65
C VAL A 62 -3.92 0.56 1.29
N TRP A 63 -5.17 0.15 1.22
CA TRP A 63 -5.54 -1.17 0.70
C TRP A 63 -6.82 -1.09 -0.10
N ASP A 64 -7.00 -2.09 -0.95
CA ASP A 64 -8.23 -2.33 -1.68
C ASP A 64 -8.62 -3.82 -1.62
N CYS A 65 -9.92 -4.09 -1.56
CA CYS A 65 -10.44 -5.45 -1.55
C CYS A 65 -10.67 -5.91 -2.98
N LEU A 66 -9.86 -6.85 -3.44
CA LEU A 66 -9.99 -7.45 -4.76
C LEU A 66 -11.22 -8.37 -4.75
N ASP A 67 -12.31 -7.92 -5.38
CA ASP A 67 -13.58 -8.67 -5.50
C ASP A 67 -13.50 -9.93 -6.39
N LYS A 68 -12.29 -10.40 -6.69
CA LYS A 68 -12.00 -11.54 -7.55
C LYS A 68 -11.60 -12.73 -6.69
N LYS A 69 -12.30 -13.85 -6.82
CA LYS A 69 -11.97 -15.12 -6.14
C LYS A 69 -10.58 -15.61 -6.57
N GLY A 70 -9.54 -15.29 -5.78
CA GLY A 70 -8.18 -15.82 -5.95
C GLY A 70 -7.38 -15.25 -7.14
N GLY A 71 -7.83 -14.15 -7.76
CA GLY A 71 -7.10 -13.50 -8.85
C GLY A 71 -5.93 -12.63 -8.37
N ASN A 72 -4.91 -12.45 -9.23
CA ASN A 72 -3.91 -11.39 -9.06
C ASN A 72 -4.55 -10.02 -9.34
N SER A 73 -3.95 -8.95 -8.81
CA SER A 73 -4.35 -7.61 -9.21
C SER A 73 -4.05 -7.37 -10.69
N ASN A 74 -4.88 -6.58 -11.35
CA ASN A 74 -4.58 -6.04 -12.68
C ASN A 74 -3.87 -4.68 -12.55
N THR A 75 -3.44 -4.13 -13.69
CA THR A 75 -2.72 -2.84 -13.72
C THR A 75 -3.57 -1.70 -13.17
N ASP A 76 -4.86 -1.66 -13.49
CA ASP A 76 -5.76 -0.59 -13.04
C ASP A 76 -5.95 -0.59 -11.52
N GLU A 77 -6.09 -1.76 -10.91
CA GLU A 77 -6.18 -1.93 -9.45
C GLU A 77 -4.90 -1.44 -8.76
N ARG A 78 -3.72 -1.77 -9.32
CA ARG A 78 -2.44 -1.28 -8.79
C ARG A 78 -2.31 0.24 -8.92
N ILE A 79 -2.71 0.80 -10.06
CA ILE A 79 -2.69 2.25 -10.29
C ILE A 79 -3.65 2.96 -9.32
N ALA A 80 -4.87 2.45 -9.16
CA ALA A 80 -5.87 3.04 -8.27
C ALA A 80 -5.38 3.11 -6.82
N VAL A 81 -4.77 2.02 -6.32
CA VAL A 81 -4.18 2.00 -4.98
C VAL A 81 -3.01 2.99 -4.87
N MET A 82 -2.14 3.07 -5.89
CA MET A 82 -1.03 4.02 -5.87
C MET A 82 -1.46 5.48 -5.98
N GLU A 83 -2.50 5.82 -6.75
CA GLU A 83 -3.04 7.19 -6.79
C GLU A 83 -3.57 7.61 -5.41
N ARG A 84 -4.20 6.69 -4.67
CA ARG A 84 -4.60 6.93 -3.27
C ARG A 84 -3.39 7.15 -2.36
N VAL A 85 -2.29 6.41 -2.57
CA VAL A 85 -1.03 6.64 -1.83
C VAL A 85 -0.47 8.03 -2.14
N LEU A 86 -0.49 8.45 -3.40
CA LEU A 86 0.02 9.77 -3.82
C LEU A 86 -0.80 10.95 -3.28
N ASN A 87 -2.06 10.72 -2.90
CA ASN A 87 -2.88 11.70 -2.18
C ASN A 87 -2.45 11.87 -0.70
N ILE A 88 -1.77 10.88 -0.12
CA ILE A 88 -1.33 10.89 1.29
C ILE A 88 0.15 11.28 1.37
N ILE A 89 0.99 10.67 0.54
CA ILE A 89 2.43 10.83 0.53
C ILE A 89 2.82 11.53 -0.77
N PRO A 90 3.29 12.79 -0.71
CA PRO A 90 3.76 13.48 -1.90
C PRO A 90 4.84 12.66 -2.61
N ARG A 91 4.74 12.53 -3.94
CA ARG A 91 5.70 11.75 -4.74
C ARG A 91 7.15 11.99 -4.34
N LYS A 92 7.57 13.25 -4.11
CA LYS A 92 8.94 13.62 -3.72
C LYS A 92 9.46 12.94 -2.43
N ARG A 93 8.56 12.47 -1.56
CA ARG A 93 8.88 11.72 -0.34
C ARG A 93 8.84 10.20 -0.55
N ILE A 94 8.60 9.70 -1.75
CA ILE A 94 8.67 8.27 -2.06
C ILE A 94 10.05 7.98 -2.65
N ASP A 95 10.80 7.08 -2.02
CA ASP A 95 12.11 6.68 -2.49
C ASP A 95 12.05 5.50 -3.47
N ASN A 96 11.34 4.45 -3.05
CA ASN A 96 11.25 3.18 -3.76
C ASN A 96 9.86 2.55 -3.57
N LEU A 97 9.47 1.70 -4.52
CA LEU A 97 8.35 0.77 -4.40
C LEU A 97 8.88 -0.66 -4.58
N LEU A 98 8.81 -1.44 -3.51
CA LEU A 98 9.13 -2.87 -3.50
C LEU A 98 7.86 -3.66 -3.75
N ALA A 99 7.92 -4.65 -4.63
CA ALA A 99 6.81 -5.54 -4.94
C ALA A 99 7.35 -6.89 -5.43
N ASP A 100 6.61 -7.98 -5.21
CA ASP A 100 6.98 -9.29 -5.75
C ASP A 100 6.87 -9.32 -7.30
N ARG A 101 7.54 -10.29 -7.92
CA ARG A 101 7.56 -10.54 -9.36
C ARG A 101 6.16 -10.79 -9.94
N GLU A 102 5.18 -11.16 -9.13
CA GLU A 102 3.79 -11.30 -9.59
C GLU A 102 3.18 -9.97 -10.07
N PHE A 103 3.77 -8.83 -9.71
CA PHE A 103 3.34 -7.50 -10.12
C PHE A 103 4.09 -6.97 -11.35
N ILE A 104 4.77 -7.82 -12.12
CA ILE A 104 5.43 -7.42 -13.36
C ILE A 104 4.40 -7.24 -14.50
N GLY A 105 4.50 -6.13 -15.24
CA GLY A 105 3.70 -5.87 -16.43
C GLY A 105 4.14 -4.59 -17.13
N HIS A 106 4.14 -4.58 -18.47
CA HIS A 106 4.68 -3.47 -19.26
C HIS A 106 4.00 -2.13 -18.94
N GLU A 107 2.67 -2.09 -19.02
CA GLU A 107 1.88 -0.90 -18.73
C GLU A 107 2.05 -0.39 -17.29
N TRP A 108 2.16 -1.33 -16.34
CA TRP A 108 2.38 -1.03 -14.94
C TRP A 108 3.75 -0.39 -14.71
N LEU A 109 4.81 -0.99 -15.27
CA LEU A 109 6.17 -0.44 -15.17
C LEU A 109 6.28 0.92 -15.86
N ASP A 110 5.63 1.09 -17.00
CA ASP A 110 5.58 2.38 -17.69
C ASP A 110 4.87 3.45 -16.87
N TRP A 111 3.77 3.12 -16.20
CA TRP A 111 3.08 4.05 -15.30
C TRP A 111 3.98 4.44 -14.12
N LEU A 112 4.65 3.46 -13.49
CA LEU A 112 5.58 3.73 -12.38
C LEU A 112 6.72 4.64 -12.79
N ARG A 113 7.31 4.42 -13.97
CA ARG A 113 8.36 5.28 -14.54
C ARG A 113 7.86 6.69 -14.82
N LYS A 114 6.66 6.84 -15.42
CA LYS A 114 6.04 8.15 -15.69
C LYS A 114 5.77 8.94 -14.41
N LYS A 115 5.37 8.27 -13.34
CA LYS A 115 5.21 8.88 -12.00
C LYS A 115 6.52 8.98 -11.23
N ALA A 116 7.63 8.53 -11.82
CA ALA A 116 8.95 8.37 -11.22
C ALA A 116 9.00 7.48 -9.97
N VAL A 117 7.94 6.77 -9.59
CA VAL A 117 7.85 6.02 -8.30
C VAL A 117 8.88 4.89 -8.20
N MET A 118 9.42 4.45 -9.33
CA MET A 118 10.50 3.48 -9.42
C MET A 118 11.82 4.21 -9.72
N GLN A 119 12.89 3.95 -8.95
CA GLN A 119 14.25 4.29 -9.39
C GLN A 119 14.79 3.18 -10.28
N ASN A 120 15.53 3.56 -11.33
CA ASN A 120 16.29 2.61 -12.11
C ASN A 120 17.36 2.01 -11.19
N SER A 121 17.40 0.68 -11.09
CA SER A 121 18.57 0.00 -10.58
C SER A 121 19.69 0.25 -11.58
N ASP A 122 20.72 1.00 -11.19
CA ASP A 122 22.01 0.99 -11.86
C ASP A 122 22.69 -0.39 -11.69
#